data_AF-A0A2I2DYA5-F1
#
_entry.id   AF-A0A2I2DYA5-F1
#
_cell.length_a   1.000
_cell.length_b   1.000
_cell.length_c   1.000
_cell.angle_alpha   90.00
_cell.angle_beta   90.00
_cell.angle_gamma   90.00
#
_symmetry.space_group_name_H-M   'P 1'
#
loop_
_entity.id
_entity.type
_entity.pdbx_description
1 polymer ?
#
loop_
_entity_poly.entity_id
_entity_poly.type
_entity_poly.pdbx_seq_one_letter_code
_entity_poly.pdbx_strand_id
1 'polypeptide(L)'
;MKRLLILVIVPLLSFVAIHKYYISVTQIDYLQNKQSVQITTRIFIDDLEKLLRERYDETITLASVNESNTTDLYIERYLNEKIKIKINNKEANLSFIGKEYDVDIVKCYLEIEGVKKIESFEISNEVLFDLFSDQQNIIKTKINSQQKSVILFRQNPSALLKFN
;
A
#
# COMPACT_ATOMS: atom_id res chain seq x y z
N MET A 1 -47.37 -49.81 -1.81
CA MET A 1 -46.02 -49.85 -2.41
C MET A 1 -45.61 -48.45 -2.82
N LYS A 2 -44.42 -48.03 -2.37
CA LYS A 2 -43.51 -47.02 -2.94
C LYS A 2 -43.95 -45.55 -3.01
N ARG A 3 -43.32 -44.80 -2.10
CA ARG A 3 -43.06 -43.36 -2.06
C ARG A 3 -42.70 -42.76 -3.43
N LEU A 4 -43.14 -41.54 -3.70
CA LEU A 4 -42.32 -40.60 -4.46
C LEU A 4 -42.44 -39.21 -3.82
N LEU A 5 -41.60 -39.01 -2.81
CA LEU A 5 -41.23 -37.70 -2.30
C LEU A 5 -40.43 -37.05 -3.45
N ILE A 6 -41.06 -36.18 -4.23
CA ILE A 6 -40.33 -35.32 -5.16
C ILE A 6 -39.62 -34.28 -4.30
N LEU A 7 -38.41 -34.66 -3.89
CA LEU A 7 -37.42 -33.76 -3.32
C LEU A 7 -37.11 -32.74 -4.43
N VAL A 8 -37.63 -31.53 -4.31
CA VAL A 8 -37.14 -30.41 -5.11
C VAL A 8 -35.72 -30.17 -4.64
N ILE A 9 -34.77 -30.79 -5.35
CA ILE A 9 -33.34 -30.48 -5.27
C ILE A 9 -33.22 -29.06 -5.81
N VAL A 10 -33.30 -28.07 -4.92
CA VAL A 10 -32.71 -26.77 -5.20
C VAL A 10 -31.20 -27.00 -5.17
N PRO A 11 -30.46 -26.82 -6.27
CA PRO A 11 -29.02 -26.77 -6.15
C PRO A 11 -28.73 -25.49 -5.36
N LEU A 12 -28.24 -25.64 -4.12
CA LEU A 12 -27.50 -24.59 -3.46
C LEU A 12 -26.23 -24.38 -4.28
N LEU A 13 -26.32 -23.60 -5.35
CA LEU A 13 -25.18 -22.96 -5.96
C LEU A 13 -24.72 -21.92 -4.95
N SER A 14 -23.90 -22.35 -4.00
CA SER A 14 -23.11 -21.44 -3.19
C SER A 14 -22.21 -20.68 -4.15
N PHE A 15 -22.58 -19.44 -4.47
CA PHE A 15 -21.66 -18.46 -5.04
C PHE A 15 -20.57 -18.22 -4.01
N VAL A 16 -19.51 -19.02 -4.04
CA VAL A 16 -18.28 -18.73 -3.31
C VAL A 16 -17.59 -17.64 -4.09
N ALA A 17 -18.02 -16.39 -3.89
CA ALA A 17 -17.22 -15.26 -4.29
C ALA A 17 -15.98 -15.26 -3.39
N ILE A 18 -14.90 -15.89 -3.85
CA ILE A 18 -13.56 -15.72 -3.27
C ILE A 18 -13.18 -14.27 -3.59
N HIS A 19 -13.58 -13.34 -2.72
CA HIS A 19 -13.10 -11.98 -2.80
C HIS A 19 -11.64 -11.99 -2.36
N LYS A 20 -10.70 -11.87 -3.32
CA LYS A 20 -9.28 -11.63 -3.00
C LYS A 20 -9.21 -10.35 -2.17
N TYR A 21 -8.63 -10.43 -0.98
CA TYR A 21 -8.53 -9.29 -0.08
C TYR A 21 -7.27 -8.51 -0.43
N TYR A 22 -7.44 -7.31 -0.99
CA TYR A 22 -6.33 -6.49 -1.46
C TYR A 22 -5.86 -5.54 -0.36
N ILE A 23 -4.60 -5.71 0.08
CA ILE A 23 -4.01 -4.91 1.15
C ILE A 23 -2.63 -4.41 0.73
N SER A 24 -2.29 -3.20 1.15
CA SER A 24 -0.89 -2.79 1.33
C SER A 24 -0.62 -2.39 2.78
N VAL A 25 0.62 -2.53 3.22
CA VAL A 25 1.04 -2.10 4.57
C VAL A 25 2.16 -1.09 4.46
N THR A 26 1.93 0.12 4.98
CA THR A 26 2.94 1.16 5.06
C THR A 26 3.34 1.37 6.51
N GLN A 27 4.60 1.06 6.81
CA GLN A 27 5.23 1.27 8.10
C GLN A 27 6.02 2.59 8.05
N ILE A 28 5.87 3.43 9.07
CA ILE A 28 6.46 4.77 9.15
C ILE A 28 7.20 4.90 10.49
N ASP A 29 8.50 5.08 10.43
CA ASP A 29 9.38 5.18 11.60
C ASP A 29 10.07 6.54 11.62
N TYR A 30 9.85 7.31 12.68
CA TYR A 30 10.55 8.58 12.88
C TYR A 30 11.84 8.37 13.68
N LEU A 31 12.98 8.71 13.07
CA LEU A 31 14.31 8.63 13.65
C LEU A 31 14.81 10.03 13.99
N GLN A 32 14.47 10.52 15.19
CA GLN A 32 14.83 11.87 15.63
C GLN A 32 16.34 12.15 15.59
N ASN A 33 17.17 11.15 15.94
CA ASN A 33 18.63 11.27 15.91
C ASN A 33 19.20 11.45 14.49
N LYS A 34 18.48 10.96 13.48
CA LYS A 34 18.83 11.13 12.05
C LYS A 34 18.08 12.28 11.39
N GLN A 35 17.15 12.92 12.10
CA GLN A 35 16.21 13.89 11.56
C GLN A 35 15.52 13.37 10.29
N SER A 36 15.12 12.10 10.28
CA SER A 36 14.48 11.49 9.12
C SER A 36 13.26 10.65 9.49
N VAL A 37 12.34 10.55 8.53
CA VAL A 37 11.20 9.63 8.58
C VAL A 37 11.44 8.56 7.54
N GLN A 38 11.57 7.31 7.99
CA GLN A 38 11.75 6.15 7.14
C GLN A 38 10.40 5.49 6.90
N ILE A 39 10.10 5.20 5.65
CA ILE A 39 8.81 4.68 5.22
C ILE A 39 9.07 3.41 4.43
N THR A 40 8.46 2.30 4.87
CA THR A 40 8.51 1.02 4.17
C THR A 40 7.09 0.65 3.76
N THR A 41 6.81 0.66 2.47
CA THR A 41 5.53 0.18 1.94
C THR A 41 5.69 -1.23 1.37
N ARG A 42 4.80 -2.13 1.77
CA ARG A 42 4.75 -3.53 1.35
C ARG A 42 3.54 -3.74 0.46
N ILE A 43 3.79 -4.21 -0.75
CA ILE A 43 2.79 -4.40 -1.79
C ILE A 43 3.01 -5.79 -2.39
N PHE A 44 1.93 -6.50 -2.72
CA PHE A 44 2.06 -7.76 -3.45
C PHE A 44 2.63 -7.51 -4.85
N ILE A 45 3.57 -8.37 -5.26
CA ILE A 45 4.30 -8.22 -6.52
C ILE A 45 3.36 -8.31 -7.71
N ASP A 46 2.41 -9.25 -7.71
CA ASP A 46 1.44 -9.45 -8.79
C ASP A 46 0.52 -8.24 -8.98
N ASP A 47 0.04 -7.66 -7.88
CA ASP A 47 -0.82 -6.49 -7.88
C ASP A 47 -0.07 -5.23 -8.33
N LEU A 48 1.19 -5.03 -7.90
CA LEU A 48 2.02 -3.91 -8.37
C LEU A 48 2.41 -4.08 -9.84
N GLU A 49 2.81 -5.27 -10.27
CA GLU A 49 3.15 -5.57 -11.66
C GLU A 49 1.96 -5.27 -12.57
N LYS A 50 0.77 -5.74 -12.20
CA LYS A 50 -0.46 -5.48 -12.95
C LYS A 50 -0.70 -3.98 -13.11
N LEU A 51 -0.60 -3.22 -12.01
CA LEU A 51 -0.74 -1.77 -12.05
C LEU A 51 0.30 -1.10 -12.96
N LEU A 52 1.58 -1.47 -12.84
CA LEU A 52 2.64 -0.87 -13.64
C LEU A 52 2.46 -1.17 -15.14
N ARG A 53 2.00 -2.38 -15.47
CA ARG A 53 1.65 -2.77 -16.84
C ARG A 53 0.50 -1.93 -17.40
N GLU A 54 -0.59 -1.78 -16.66
CA GLU A 54 -1.75 -0.98 -17.10
C GLU A 54 -1.43 0.51 -17.24
N ARG A 55 -0.49 1.04 -16.43
CA ARG A 55 -0.22 2.48 -16.34
C ARG A 55 0.93 2.96 -17.20
N TYR A 56 1.94 2.13 -17.43
CA TYR A 56 3.21 2.57 -18.01
C TYR A 56 3.67 1.71 -19.18
N ASP A 57 3.82 0.40 -18.98
CA ASP A 57 4.38 -0.50 -19.99
C ASP A 57 3.97 -1.96 -19.73
N GLU A 58 3.18 -2.52 -20.65
CA GLU A 58 2.64 -3.88 -20.54
C GLU A 58 3.72 -4.99 -20.46
N THR A 59 4.97 -4.69 -20.84
CA THR A 59 6.08 -5.67 -20.83
C THR A 59 6.76 -5.80 -19.47
N ILE A 60 6.47 -4.91 -18.51
CA ILE A 60 7.08 -4.92 -17.17
C ILE A 60 6.86 -6.28 -16.52
N THR A 61 7.93 -6.87 -16.00
CA THR A 61 7.86 -8.10 -15.20
C THR A 61 8.75 -7.92 -13.98
N LEU A 62 8.13 -7.91 -12.79
CA LEU A 62 8.80 -7.70 -11.51
C LEU A 62 9.44 -8.99 -11.01
N ALA A 63 10.50 -8.86 -10.21
CA ALA A 63 11.23 -9.98 -9.62
C ALA A 63 11.80 -10.97 -10.66
N SER A 64 11.98 -10.50 -11.91
CA SER A 64 12.61 -11.25 -12.98
C SER A 64 14.11 -10.94 -13.04
N VAL A 65 14.91 -11.92 -13.49
CA VAL A 65 16.35 -11.75 -13.74
C VAL A 65 16.63 -10.63 -14.75
N ASN A 66 15.66 -10.35 -15.63
CA ASN A 66 15.76 -9.33 -16.69
C ASN A 66 14.88 -8.09 -16.41
N GLU A 67 14.57 -7.81 -15.14
CA GLU A 67 13.78 -6.62 -14.80
C GLU A 67 14.49 -5.34 -15.29
N SER A 68 13.74 -4.49 -16.01
CA SER A 68 14.29 -3.25 -16.56
C SER A 68 14.62 -2.23 -15.47
N ASN A 69 15.73 -1.51 -15.62
CA ASN A 69 16.09 -0.38 -14.75
C ASN A 69 15.03 0.74 -14.77
N THR A 70 14.20 0.83 -15.81
CA THR A 70 13.09 1.80 -15.89
C THR A 70 11.97 1.50 -14.89
N THR A 71 11.89 0.27 -14.38
CA THR A 71 10.88 -0.15 -13.41
C THR A 71 10.95 0.68 -12.12
N ASP A 72 12.16 0.98 -11.65
CA ASP A 72 12.35 1.79 -10.44
C ASP A 72 11.81 3.21 -10.62
N LEU A 73 12.03 3.82 -11.79
CA LEU A 73 11.49 5.13 -12.11
C LEU A 73 9.95 5.13 -12.12
N TYR A 74 9.33 4.06 -12.62
CA TYR A 74 7.87 3.92 -12.61
C TYR A 74 7.30 3.69 -11.20
N ILE A 75 7.97 2.89 -10.39
CA ILE A 75 7.62 2.66 -8.99
C ILE A 75 7.74 3.96 -8.20
N GLU A 76 8.88 4.65 -8.30
CA GLU A 76 9.11 5.94 -7.66
C GLU A 76 8.04 6.95 -8.04
N ARG A 77 7.82 7.13 -9.35
CA ARG A 77 6.81 8.05 -9.87
C ARG A 77 5.42 7.73 -9.34
N TYR A 78 5.05 6.46 -9.33
CA TYR A 78 3.76 6.01 -8.82
C TYR A 78 3.59 6.25 -7.32
N LEU A 79 4.58 5.86 -6.50
CA LEU A 79 4.51 6.01 -5.05
C LEU A 79 4.51 7.47 -4.64
N ASN A 80 5.31 8.33 -5.30
CA ASN A 80 5.30 9.77 -5.06
C ASN A 80 3.97 10.42 -5.43
N GLU A 81 3.22 9.84 -6.37
CA GLU A 81 1.88 10.31 -6.71
C GLU A 81 0.82 9.84 -5.70
N LYS A 82 0.88 8.56 -5.28
CA LYS A 82 -0.16 7.93 -4.45
C LYS A 82 0.05 8.06 -2.95
N ILE A 83 1.26 8.36 -2.51
CA ILE A 83 1.56 8.60 -1.10
C ILE A 83 1.92 10.07 -0.95
N LYS A 84 1.12 10.79 -0.16
CA LYS A 84 1.34 12.20 0.16
C LYS A 84 1.40 12.36 1.66
N ILE A 85 2.42 13.06 2.15
CA ILE A 85 2.64 13.27 3.58
C ILE A 85 2.76 14.75 3.88
N LYS A 86 2.11 15.20 4.96
CA LYS A 86 2.36 16.49 5.58
C LYS A 86 2.82 16.30 7.01
N ILE A 87 3.86 17.02 7.37
CA ILE A 87 4.42 17.04 8.73
C ILE A 87 4.25 18.46 9.26
N ASN A 88 3.57 18.61 10.40
CA ASN A 88 3.27 19.91 10.99
C ASN A 88 2.59 20.86 9.98
N ASN A 89 1.61 20.32 9.23
CA ASN A 89 0.84 21.00 8.18
C ASN A 89 1.66 21.49 6.97
N LYS A 90 2.91 21.06 6.81
CA LYS A 90 3.73 21.35 5.62
C LYS A 90 3.91 20.09 4.80
N GLU A 91 3.77 20.20 3.48
CA GLU A 91 4.07 19.11 2.57
C GLU A 91 5.53 18.67 2.71
N ALA A 92 5.71 17.36 2.75
CA ALA A 92 7.02 16.73 2.84
C ALA A 92 7.35 16.05 1.51
N ASN A 93 8.59 16.24 1.05
CA ASN A 93 9.08 15.58 -0.14
C ASN A 93 9.52 14.15 0.21
N LEU A 94 9.00 13.20 -0.55
CA LEU A 94 9.35 11.79 -0.45
C LEU A 94 10.46 11.49 -1.47
N SER A 95 11.53 10.88 -0.98
CA SER A 95 12.61 10.36 -1.82
C SER A 95 12.51 8.84 -1.86
N PHE A 96 12.48 8.26 -3.07
CA PHE A 96 12.58 6.81 -3.23
C PHE A 96 14.03 6.37 -3.09
N ILE A 97 14.27 5.43 -2.17
CA ILE A 97 15.61 4.94 -1.86
C ILE A 97 15.90 3.64 -2.61
N GLY A 98 14.87 2.82 -2.82
CA GLY A 98 14.98 1.56 -3.52
C GLY A 98 13.90 0.58 -3.12
N LYS A 99 14.07 -0.67 -3.57
CA LYS A 99 13.14 -1.76 -3.28
C LYS A 99 13.85 -3.08 -3.02
N GLU A 100 13.15 -3.98 -2.34
CA GLU A 100 13.58 -5.33 -2.05
C GLU A 100 12.41 -6.30 -2.26
N TYR A 101 12.67 -7.43 -2.90
CA TYR A 101 11.69 -8.50 -3.05
C TYR A 101 11.80 -9.49 -1.89
N ASP A 102 10.66 -9.87 -1.33
CA ASP A 102 10.51 -10.83 -0.25
C ASP A 102 9.34 -11.75 -0.56
N VAL A 103 9.65 -12.93 -1.13
CA VAL A 103 8.68 -13.92 -1.59
C VAL A 103 7.67 -13.32 -2.59
N ASP A 104 6.48 -12.96 -2.14
CA ASP A 104 5.36 -12.42 -2.91
C ASP A 104 5.16 -10.91 -2.68
N ILE A 105 6.02 -10.28 -1.88
CA ILE A 105 5.95 -8.87 -1.52
C ILE A 105 7.14 -8.11 -2.11
N VAL A 106 6.89 -6.92 -2.61
CA VAL A 106 7.91 -5.90 -2.80
C VAL A 106 7.85 -4.88 -1.66
N LYS A 107 8.98 -4.70 -0.99
CA LYS A 107 9.21 -3.64 -0.01
C LYS A 107 9.80 -2.46 -0.74
N CYS A 108 9.08 -1.35 -0.78
CA CYS A 108 9.60 -0.09 -1.30
C CYS A 108 9.99 0.82 -0.14
N TYR A 109 11.21 1.36 -0.21
CA TYR A 109 11.80 2.21 0.81
C TYR A 109 11.75 3.67 0.35
N LEU A 110 11.12 4.50 1.17
CA LEU A 110 10.99 5.94 0.98
C LEU A 110 11.55 6.66 2.21
N GLU A 111 12.09 7.85 2.03
CA GLU A 111 12.61 8.67 3.13
C GLU A 111 12.18 10.13 2.99
N ILE A 112 11.97 10.77 4.15
CA ILE A 112 11.84 12.23 4.28
C ILE A 112 12.95 12.69 5.22
N GLU A 113 13.84 13.55 4.74
CA GLU A 113 14.95 14.09 5.51
C GLU A 113 14.64 15.47 6.11
N GLY A 114 15.47 15.92 7.05
CA GLY A 114 15.38 17.26 7.65
C GLY A 114 14.23 17.43 8.66
N VAL A 115 13.62 16.34 9.11
CA VAL A 115 12.49 16.34 10.05
C VAL A 115 13.02 16.39 11.48
N LYS A 116 12.95 17.58 12.11
CA LYS A 116 13.47 17.78 13.49
C LYS A 116 12.49 17.42 14.60
N LYS A 117 11.18 17.52 14.31
CA LYS A 117 10.09 17.29 15.26
C LYS A 117 8.81 16.99 14.50
N ILE A 118 8.00 16.06 15.03
CA ILE A 118 6.67 15.76 14.53
C ILE A 118 5.66 15.98 15.65
N GLU A 119 4.74 16.92 15.44
CA GLU A 119 3.56 17.18 16.27
C GLU A 119 2.32 16.63 15.56
N SER A 120 2.12 17.01 14.29
CA SER A 120 1.11 16.41 13.43
C SER A 120 1.73 15.67 12.25
N PHE A 121 1.10 14.56 11.88
CA PHE A 121 1.46 13.75 10.73
C PHE A 121 0.18 13.43 9.95
N GLU A 122 0.04 14.00 8.78
CA GLU A 122 -1.05 13.71 7.85
C GLU A 122 -0.51 12.84 6.72
N ILE A 123 -1.23 11.78 6.38
CA ILE A 123 -0.88 10.89 5.29
C ILE A 123 -2.12 10.66 4.42
N SER A 124 -1.96 10.81 3.11
CA SER A 124 -2.82 10.20 2.10
C SER A 124 -2.09 9.01 1.50
N ASN A 125 -2.73 7.85 1.42
CA ASN A 125 -2.19 6.67 0.75
C ASN A 125 -3.25 6.01 -0.12
N GLU A 126 -3.11 6.22 -1.42
CA GLU A 126 -4.03 5.74 -2.46
C GLU A 126 -3.44 4.60 -3.29
N VAL A 127 -2.40 3.93 -2.76
CA VAL A 127 -1.76 2.78 -3.43
C VAL A 127 -2.83 1.74 -3.77
N LEU A 128 -2.90 1.42 -5.06
CA LEU A 128 -3.74 0.43 -5.74
C LEU A 128 -5.24 0.72 -5.76
N PHE A 129 -5.69 1.89 -5.26
CA PHE A 129 -7.11 2.27 -5.30
C PHE A 129 -7.67 2.44 -6.72
N ASP A 130 -6.81 2.72 -7.70
CA ASP A 130 -7.21 2.83 -9.10
C ASP A 130 -7.61 1.47 -9.69
N LEU A 131 -6.98 0.39 -9.19
CA LEU A 131 -7.08 -0.95 -9.75
C LEU A 131 -8.09 -1.84 -9.00
N PHE A 132 -8.18 -1.69 -7.68
CA PHE A 132 -9.04 -2.52 -6.85
C PHE A 132 -9.94 -1.64 -5.97
N SER A 133 -11.26 -1.75 -6.15
CA SER A 133 -12.25 -0.98 -5.37
C SER A 133 -12.21 -1.30 -3.88
N ASP A 134 -11.85 -2.53 -3.55
CA ASP A 134 -11.92 -3.09 -2.19
C ASP A 134 -10.56 -3.06 -1.49
N GLN A 135 -9.56 -2.42 -2.10
CA GLN A 135 -8.22 -2.23 -1.55
C GLN A 135 -8.25 -1.48 -0.22
N GLN A 136 -7.40 -1.93 0.70
CA GLN A 136 -7.20 -1.30 1.99
C GLN A 136 -5.72 -1.01 2.22
N ASN A 137 -5.40 0.19 2.68
CA ASN A 137 -4.03 0.60 2.96
C ASN A 137 -3.86 0.76 4.47
N ILE A 138 -3.13 -0.17 5.09
CA ILE A 138 -2.87 -0.17 6.53
C ILE A 138 -1.65 0.70 6.79
N ILE A 139 -1.83 1.79 7.53
CA ILE A 139 -0.75 2.66 7.95
C ILE A 139 -0.41 2.36 9.40
N LYS A 140 0.87 2.07 9.65
CA LYS A 140 1.43 1.88 10.99
C LYS A 140 2.52 2.92 11.20
N THR A 141 2.42 3.68 12.29
CA THR A 141 3.40 4.71 12.63
C THR A 141 4.06 4.38 13.96
N LYS A 142 5.37 4.60 14.04
CA LYS A 142 6.14 4.67 15.29
C LYS A 142 6.84 6.03 15.33
N ILE A 143 6.21 6.98 16.02
CA ILE A 143 6.64 8.38 16.09
C ILE A 143 6.67 8.80 17.55
N ASN A 144 7.78 9.42 17.99
CA ASN A 144 7.97 9.87 19.38
C ASN A 144 7.68 8.74 20.41
N SER A 145 8.13 7.52 20.12
CA SER A 145 7.86 6.31 20.92
C SER A 145 6.38 5.89 21.03
N GLN A 146 5.48 6.53 20.28
CA GLN A 146 4.07 6.18 20.20
C GLN A 146 3.80 5.36 18.94
N GLN A 147 3.02 4.28 19.09
CA GLN A 147 2.54 3.48 17.97
C GLN A 147 1.09 3.80 17.66
N LYS A 148 0.76 4.00 16.38
CA LYS A 148 -0.62 4.16 15.90
C LYS A 148 -0.84 3.33 14.66
N SER A 149 -2.08 2.90 14.45
CA SER A 149 -2.49 2.14 13.27
C SER A 149 -3.81 2.70 12.76
N VAL A 150 -3.93 2.89 11.45
CA VAL A 150 -5.16 3.29 10.78
C VAL A 150 -5.29 2.53 9.47
N ILE A 151 -6.52 2.25 9.05
CA ILE A 151 -6.82 1.64 7.76
C ILE A 151 -7.44 2.73 6.90
N LEU A 152 -6.88 2.94 5.71
CA LEU A 152 -7.39 3.88 4.72
C LEU A 152 -8.14 3.10 3.63
N PHE A 153 -9.22 3.71 3.15
CA PHE A 153 -10.10 3.17 2.12
C PHE A 153 -10.21 4.20 1.00
N ARG A 154 -10.67 3.78 -0.19
CA ARG A 154 -10.83 4.71 -1.32
C ARG A 154 -11.70 5.93 -1.00
N GLN A 155 -12.72 5.78 -0.16
CA GLN A 155 -13.63 6.87 0.23
C GLN A 155 -13.03 7.78 1.31
N ASN A 156 -12.02 7.29 2.05
CA ASN A 156 -11.32 8.02 3.10
C ASN A 156 -9.82 7.70 2.99
N PRO A 157 -9.14 8.26 1.97
CA PRO A 157 -7.77 7.87 1.61
C PRO A 157 -6.72 8.50 2.51
N SER A 158 -7.12 9.34 3.48
CA SER A 158 -6.21 10.14 4.29
C SER A 158 -6.54 10.07 5.78
N ALA A 159 -5.52 10.24 6.62
CA ALA A 159 -5.66 10.35 8.07
C ALA A 159 -4.71 11.40 8.67
N LEU A 160 -5.21 12.14 9.66
CA LEU A 160 -4.43 13.06 10.48
C LEU A 160 -4.14 12.42 11.85
N LEU A 161 -2.86 12.26 12.17
CA LEU A 161 -2.37 11.69 13.42
C LEU A 161 -1.63 12.78 14.23
N LYS A 162 -2.01 12.97 15.49
CA LYS A 162 -1.36 13.92 16.40
C LYS A 162 -0.44 13.20 17.39
N PHE A 163 0.72 13.76 17.70
CA PHE A 163 1.75 13.19 18.59
C PHE A 163 2.21 14.18 19.68
N ASN A 164 1.40 15.23 19.89
CA ASN A 164 1.55 16.29 20.88
C ASN A 164 1.37 15.77 22.31
#